data_AF-A0A382LH48-F1
#
_entry.id   AF-A0A382LH48-F1
#
_cell.length_a   1.000
_cell.length_b   1.000
_cell.length_c   1.000
_cell.angle_alpha   90.00
_cell.angle_beta   90.00
_cell.angle_gamma   90.00
#
_symmetry.space_group_name_H-M   'P 1'
#
loop_
_entity.id
_entity.type
_entity.pdbx_description
1 polymer ?
#
loop_
_entity_poly.entity_id
_entity_poly.type
_entity_poly.pdbx_seq_one_letter_code
_entity_poly.pdbx_strand_id
1 'polypeptide(L)'
;VIPIMMGLLGFVGAGAGMVIENVGVTNALVISHFLPSGASIFFMFMVFAGLVAILDSQYSSVANMTGHDIYNQFKMGHVDLQIRWARGGMIALALVALMVSHIPNIQILHLFLFFAVLRASVWLPSMISFLKPEWINEKGMFWGILIGATVGEILFVSGKLGYTDTAFLGVLVAVFGSPALAIGVSKNPDWIRLK
;
A
#
# COMPACT_ATOMS: atom_id res chain seq x y z
N VAL A 1 -8.49 -10.17 11.53
CA VAL A 1 -8.73 -9.67 12.91
C VAL A 1 -9.19 -8.22 12.91
N ILE A 2 -8.42 -7.27 12.37
CA ILE A 2 -8.74 -5.83 12.41
C ILE A 2 -10.12 -5.48 11.79
N PRO A 3 -10.49 -5.93 10.58
CA PRO A 3 -11.79 -5.56 9.99
C PRO A 3 -12.99 -6.09 10.78
N ILE A 4 -12.84 -7.28 11.37
CA ILE A 4 -13.89 -7.94 12.14
C ILE A 4 -14.10 -7.20 13.46
N MET A 5 -13.02 -6.91 14.20
CA MET A 5 -13.10 -6.21 15.48
C MET A 5 -13.58 -4.76 15.33
N MET A 6 -13.12 -4.07 14.28
CA MET A 6 -13.56 -2.71 13.99
C MET A 6 -15.02 -2.66 13.50
N GLY A 7 -15.49 -3.72 12.83
CA GLY A 7 -16.89 -3.84 12.42
C GLY A 7 -17.86 -3.99 13.61
N LEU A 8 -17.43 -4.62 14.71
CA LEU A 8 -18.25 -4.78 15.91
C LEU A 8 -18.68 -3.44 16.53
N LEU A 9 -17.78 -2.45 16.54
CA LEU A 9 -18.10 -1.10 17.03
C LEU A 9 -19.16 -0.42 16.16
N GLY A 10 -19.15 -0.66 14.86
CA GLY A 10 -20.20 -0.19 13.95
C GLY A 10 -21.57 -0.77 14.29
N PHE A 11 -21.65 -2.06 14.62
CA PHE A 11 -22.90 -2.68 15.07
C PHE A 11 -23.39 -2.13 16.42
N VAL A 12 -22.46 -1.83 17.34
CA VAL A 12 -22.79 -1.17 18.62
C VAL A 12 -23.37 0.22 18.38
N GLY A 13 -22.76 1.03 17.51
CA GLY A 13 -23.27 2.35 17.14
C GLY A 13 -24.66 2.30 16.51
N ALA A 14 -24.89 1.34 15.60
CA ALA A 14 -26.20 1.12 14.98
C ALA A 14 -27.26 0.69 16.01
N GLY A 15 -26.91 -0.21 16.94
CA GLY A 15 -27.80 -0.64 18.02
C GLY A 15 -28.12 0.48 19.04
N ALA A 16 -27.24 1.46 19.18
CA ALA A 16 -27.45 2.65 20.00
C ALA A 16 -28.27 3.75 19.31
N GLY A 17 -28.69 3.56 18.05
CA GLY A 17 -29.46 4.55 17.30
C GLY A 17 -28.66 5.78 16.86
N MET A 18 -27.32 5.68 16.81
CA MET A 18 -26.47 6.79 16.38
C MET A 18 -26.61 7.02 14.87
N VAL A 19 -26.95 8.25 14.47
CA VAL A 19 -26.94 8.67 13.06
C VAL A 19 -25.54 9.17 12.73
N ILE A 20 -24.84 8.44 11.86
CA ILE A 20 -23.45 8.71 11.49
C ILE A 20 -23.41 9.05 10.00
N GLU A 21 -23.14 10.31 9.68
CA GLU A 21 -23.09 10.80 8.29
C GLU A 21 -21.85 10.28 7.54
N ASN A 22 -20.72 10.16 8.24
CA ASN A 22 -19.46 9.70 7.67
C ASN A 22 -19.02 8.37 8.28
N VAL A 23 -19.18 7.30 7.51
CA VAL A 23 -18.85 5.94 7.94
C VAL A 23 -17.39 5.74 8.31
N GLY A 24 -16.47 6.58 7.81
CA GLY A 24 -15.03 6.50 8.10
C GLY A 24 -14.65 6.89 9.53
N VAL A 25 -15.50 7.66 10.22
CA VAL A 25 -15.27 8.11 11.61
C VAL A 25 -16.14 7.37 12.63
N THR A 26 -16.92 6.39 12.18
CA THR A 26 -17.87 5.61 13.01
C THR A 26 -17.25 5.15 14.32
N ASN A 27 -16.09 4.50 14.25
CA ASN A 27 -15.47 3.90 15.43
C ASN A 27 -15.05 4.94 16.47
N ALA A 28 -14.51 6.08 16.04
CA ALA A 28 -14.15 7.16 16.95
C ALA A 28 -15.38 7.79 17.60
N LEU A 29 -16.45 7.98 16.83
CA LEU A 29 -17.70 8.56 17.32
C LEU A 29 -18.36 7.66 18.37
N VAL A 30 -18.45 6.36 18.09
CA VAL A 30 -19.02 5.37 19.01
C VAL A 30 -18.23 5.33 20.32
N ILE A 31 -16.90 5.29 20.24
CA ILE A 31 -16.05 5.28 21.44
C ILE A 31 -16.24 6.57 22.25
N SER A 32 -16.27 7.74 21.59
CA SER A 32 -16.47 9.03 22.27
C SER A 32 -17.84 9.16 22.95
N HIS A 33 -18.86 8.45 22.45
CA HIS A 33 -20.21 8.46 23.01
C HIS A 33 -20.31 7.61 24.28
N PHE A 34 -19.62 6.48 24.33
CA PHE A 34 -19.68 5.54 25.47
C PHE A 34 -18.62 5.80 26.56
N LEU A 35 -17.51 6.47 26.25
CA LEU A 35 -16.44 6.75 27.22
C LEU A 35 -16.63 8.11 27.93
N PRO A 36 -16.30 8.22 29.23
CA PRO A 36 -16.26 9.49 29.93
C PRO A 36 -15.13 10.39 29.40
N SER A 37 -15.29 11.70 29.51
CA SER A 37 -14.42 12.72 28.88
C SER A 37 -12.92 12.51 29.12
N GLY A 38 -12.51 12.17 30.36
CA GLY A 38 -11.11 11.91 30.68
C GLY A 38 -10.53 10.68 29.96
N ALA A 39 -11.32 9.61 29.82
CA ALA A 39 -10.90 8.39 29.12
C ALA A 39 -10.85 8.61 27.60
N SER A 40 -11.76 9.43 27.05
CA SER A 40 -11.78 9.78 25.62
C SER A 40 -10.54 10.58 25.20
N ILE A 41 -10.04 11.48 26.05
CA ILE A 41 -8.78 12.21 25.81
C ILE A 41 -7.60 11.25 25.77
N PHE A 42 -7.51 10.35 26.75
CA PHE A 42 -6.44 9.35 26.80
C PHE A 42 -6.51 8.39 25.60
N PHE A 43 -7.71 7.97 25.21
CA PHE A 43 -7.93 7.17 24.01
C PHE A 43 -7.45 7.89 22.74
N MET A 44 -7.80 9.17 22.56
CA MET A 44 -7.36 9.93 21.40
C MET A 44 -5.83 10.06 21.34
N PHE A 45 -5.18 10.28 22.49
CA PHE A 45 -3.73 10.30 22.57
C PHE A 45 -3.10 8.96 22.15
N MET A 46 -3.65 7.83 22.61
CA MET A 46 -3.20 6.50 22.20
C MET A 46 -3.38 6.26 20.70
N VAL A 47 -4.51 6.68 20.11
CA VAL A 47 -4.74 6.57 18.66
C VAL A 47 -3.71 7.37 17.88
N PHE A 48 -3.46 8.63 18.25
CA PHE A 48 -2.44 9.45 17.60
C PHE A 48 -1.04 8.86 17.76
N ALA A 49 -0.68 8.40 18.96
CA ALA A 49 0.60 7.75 19.20
C ALA A 49 0.79 6.51 18.31
N GLY A 50 -0.27 5.69 18.17
CA GLY A 50 -0.26 4.53 17.27
C GLY A 50 -0.10 4.91 15.79
N LEU A 51 -0.79 5.94 15.33
CA LEU A 51 -0.66 6.46 13.97
C LEU A 51 0.76 6.99 13.69
N VAL A 52 1.33 7.75 14.64
CA VAL A 52 2.70 8.28 14.54
C VAL A 52 3.72 7.14 14.53
N ALA A 53 3.56 6.12 15.36
CA ALA A 53 4.46 4.97 15.40
C ALA A 53 4.44 4.19 14.06
N ILE A 54 3.27 4.04 13.43
CA ILE A 54 3.18 3.43 12.10
C ILE A 54 3.94 4.31 11.09
N LEU A 55 3.71 5.63 11.09
CA LEU A 55 4.40 6.55 10.17
C LEU A 55 5.92 6.48 10.32
N ASP A 56 6.44 6.46 11.54
CA ASP A 56 7.87 6.35 11.82
C ASP A 56 8.50 5.11 11.17
N SER A 57 7.87 3.94 11.33
CA SER A 57 8.33 2.69 10.72
C SER A 57 8.31 2.73 9.18
N GLN A 58 7.34 3.41 8.57
CA GLN A 58 7.26 3.56 7.12
C GLN A 58 8.35 4.50 6.59
N TYR A 59 8.59 5.64 7.27
CA TYR A 59 9.66 6.56 6.92
C TYR A 59 11.03 5.90 7.02
N SER A 60 11.28 5.13 8.08
CA SER A 60 12.52 4.36 8.25
C SER A 60 12.71 3.32 7.14
N SER A 61 11.64 2.61 6.75
CA SER A 61 11.70 1.65 5.64
C SER A 61 12.07 2.31 4.32
N VAL A 62 11.49 3.48 4.01
CA VAL A 62 11.83 4.24 2.80
C VAL A 62 13.24 4.83 2.88
N ALA A 63 13.68 5.29 4.05
CA ALA A 63 15.03 5.78 4.27
C ALA A 63 16.08 4.68 3.98
N ASN A 64 15.84 3.45 4.43
CA ASN A 64 16.72 2.31 4.16
C ASN A 64 16.69 1.93 2.68
N MET A 65 15.51 1.83 2.06
CA MET A 65 15.40 1.51 0.62
C MET A 65 16.13 2.54 -0.25
N THR A 66 15.93 3.83 0.00
CA THR A 66 16.52 4.91 -0.81
C THR A 66 18.00 5.13 -0.52
N GLY A 67 18.39 5.09 0.76
CA GLY A 67 19.76 5.34 1.20
C GLY A 67 20.68 4.13 1.07
N HIS A 68 20.17 2.90 1.11
CA HIS A 68 21.00 1.69 1.04
C HIS A 68 20.81 0.95 -0.27
N ASP A 69 19.58 0.59 -0.65
CA ASP A 69 19.36 -0.31 -1.78
C ASP A 69 19.53 0.41 -3.12
N ILE A 70 18.87 1.56 -3.29
CA ILE A 70 18.98 2.38 -4.51
C ILE A 70 20.38 3.00 -4.60
N TYR A 71 20.85 3.61 -3.52
CA TYR A 71 22.15 4.30 -3.51
C TYR A 71 23.35 3.36 -3.81
N ASN A 72 23.38 2.15 -3.22
CA ASN A 72 24.44 1.18 -3.50
C ASN A 72 24.37 0.61 -4.92
N GLN A 73 23.16 0.41 -5.47
CA GLN A 73 23.01 -0.02 -6.88
C GLN A 73 23.59 1.00 -7.87
N PHE A 74 23.49 2.30 -7.58
CA PHE A 74 24.10 3.37 -8.39
C PHE A 74 25.59 3.62 -8.09
N LYS A 75 26.23 2.79 -7.25
CA LYS A 75 27.67 2.84 -6.90
C LYS A 75 28.19 4.23 -6.48
N MET A 76 27.37 5.01 -5.78
CA MET A 76 27.84 6.26 -5.20
C MET A 76 28.55 5.93 -3.87
N GLY A 77 29.89 5.98 -3.83
CA GLY A 77 30.69 5.47 -2.71
C GLY A 77 30.83 6.39 -1.48
N HIS A 78 29.90 7.33 -1.25
CA HIS A 78 30.05 8.38 -0.22
C HIS A 78 29.00 8.25 0.90
N VAL A 79 29.42 8.03 2.14
CA VAL A 79 28.52 7.83 3.30
C VAL A 79 27.69 9.09 3.62
N ASP A 80 28.24 10.28 3.46
CA ASP A 80 27.51 11.54 3.70
C ASP A 80 26.35 11.76 2.71
N LEU A 81 26.51 11.28 1.48
CA LEU A 81 25.50 11.41 0.45
C LEU A 81 24.38 10.38 0.65
N GLN A 82 24.67 9.21 1.21
CA GLN A 82 23.65 8.21 1.60
C GLN A 82 22.62 8.78 2.58
N ILE A 83 23.05 9.51 3.62
CA ILE A 83 22.12 10.13 4.59
C ILE A 83 21.26 11.20 3.91
N ARG A 84 21.81 11.96 2.96
CA ARG A 84 21.04 12.96 2.20
C ARG A 84 19.99 12.30 1.32
N TRP A 85 20.30 11.18 0.68
CA TRP A 85 19.35 10.41 -0.13
C TRP A 85 18.25 9.79 0.73
N ALA A 86 18.60 9.22 1.89
CA ALA A 86 17.64 8.69 2.85
C ALA A 86 16.64 9.77 3.33
N ARG A 87 17.14 10.95 3.71
CA ARG A 87 16.29 12.11 4.08
C ARG A 87 15.45 12.61 2.90
N GLY A 88 16.02 12.64 1.70
CA GLY A 88 15.30 12.97 0.46
C GLY A 88 14.13 12.02 0.21
N GLY A 89 14.33 10.71 0.39
CA GLY A 89 13.30 9.69 0.29
C GLY A 89 12.16 9.90 1.29
N MET A 90 12.49 10.22 2.54
CA MET A 90 11.47 10.54 3.56
C MET A 90 10.66 11.78 3.18
N ILE A 91 11.30 12.85 2.72
CA ILE A 91 10.59 14.07 2.28
C ILE A 91 9.70 13.78 1.06
N ALA A 92 10.20 13.01 0.09
CA ALA A 92 9.44 12.63 -1.09
C ALA A 92 8.19 11.83 -0.71
N LEU A 93 8.31 10.87 0.22
CA LEU A 93 7.16 10.11 0.74
C LEU A 93 6.13 11.03 1.40
N ALA A 94 6.58 11.99 2.22
CA ALA A 94 5.70 12.95 2.89
C ALA A 94 4.92 13.81 1.87
N LEU A 95 5.60 14.30 0.84
CA LEU A 95 4.99 15.08 -0.23
C LEU A 95 3.94 14.28 -1.02
N VAL A 96 4.26 13.03 -1.39
CA VAL A 96 3.31 12.15 -2.09
C VAL A 96 2.10 11.85 -1.20
N ALA A 97 2.29 11.57 0.09
CA ALA A 97 1.21 11.33 1.03
C ALA A 97 0.28 12.55 1.15
N LEU A 98 0.86 13.77 1.23
CA LEU A 98 0.08 15.01 1.22
C LEU A 98 -0.66 15.22 -0.10
N MET A 99 -0.05 14.92 -1.25
CA MET A 99 -0.74 15.01 -2.53
C MET A 99 -1.95 14.07 -2.61
N VAL A 100 -1.78 12.81 -2.18
CA VAL A 100 -2.85 11.81 -2.17
C VAL A 100 -3.96 12.19 -1.19
N SER A 101 -3.63 12.80 -0.04
CA SER A 101 -4.64 13.20 0.95
C SER A 101 -5.54 14.35 0.47
N HIS A 102 -5.11 15.13 -0.52
CA HIS A 102 -5.89 16.25 -1.07
C HIS A 102 -6.79 15.85 -2.24
N ILE A 103 -6.78 14.58 -2.68
CA ILE A 103 -7.65 14.11 -3.76
C ILE A 103 -9.11 14.11 -3.26
N PRO A 104 -10.03 14.90 -3.87
CA PRO A 104 -11.41 14.95 -3.43
C PRO A 104 -12.10 13.60 -3.65
N ASN A 105 -13.01 13.23 -2.74
CA ASN A 105 -13.78 11.98 -2.77
C ASN A 105 -12.98 10.67 -2.60
N ILE A 106 -11.69 10.72 -2.25
CA ILE A 106 -10.95 9.50 -1.91
C ILE A 106 -11.34 9.02 -0.51
N GLN A 107 -11.95 7.84 -0.42
CA GLN A 107 -12.25 7.21 0.88
C GLN A 107 -11.10 6.30 1.33
N ILE A 108 -10.96 6.07 2.64
CA ILE A 108 -9.98 5.13 3.22
C ILE A 108 -10.09 3.73 2.56
N LEU A 109 -11.30 3.31 2.21
CA LEU A 109 -11.57 2.05 1.51
C LEU A 109 -10.81 1.96 0.17
N HIS A 110 -10.71 3.05 -0.59
CA HIS A 110 -10.02 3.06 -1.87
C HIS A 110 -8.53 2.80 -1.70
N LEU A 111 -7.90 3.49 -0.73
CA LEU A 111 -6.49 3.29 -0.40
C LEU A 111 -6.22 1.87 0.13
N PHE A 112 -7.15 1.35 0.95
CA PHE A 112 -7.07 -0.02 1.47
C PHE A 112 -7.13 -1.06 0.34
N LEU A 113 -8.07 -0.90 -0.60
CA LEU A 113 -8.21 -1.81 -1.73
C LEU A 113 -7.03 -1.71 -2.71
N PHE A 114 -6.57 -0.49 -3.01
CA PHE A 114 -5.36 -0.26 -3.83
C PHE A 114 -4.15 -1.00 -3.26
N PHE A 115 -3.88 -0.85 -1.96
CA PHE A 115 -2.81 -1.58 -1.30
C PHE A 115 -3.03 -3.10 -1.32
N ALA A 116 -4.27 -3.57 -1.17
CA ALA A 116 -4.59 -4.99 -1.22
C ALA A 116 -4.29 -5.60 -2.61
N VAL A 117 -4.59 -4.87 -3.70
CA VAL A 117 -4.31 -5.30 -5.07
C VAL A 117 -2.80 -5.33 -5.33
N LEU A 118 -2.06 -4.28 -4.96
CA LEU A 118 -0.60 -4.26 -5.03
C LEU A 118 0.05 -5.38 -4.22
N ARG A 119 -0.45 -5.69 -3.03
CA ARG A 119 0.09 -6.79 -2.21
C ARG A 119 -0.22 -8.16 -2.82
N ALA A 120 -1.39 -8.31 -3.44
CA ALA A 120 -1.77 -9.56 -4.09
C ALA A 120 -0.96 -9.82 -5.37
N SER A 121 -0.58 -8.77 -6.11
CA SER A 121 0.19 -8.89 -7.36
C SER A 121 1.62 -9.43 -7.14
N VAL A 122 2.24 -9.12 -6.00
CA VAL A 122 3.58 -9.64 -5.63
C VAL A 122 3.55 -11.02 -4.99
N TRP A 123 2.41 -11.43 -4.41
CA TRP A 123 2.32 -12.64 -3.60
C TRP A 123 2.52 -13.92 -4.43
N LEU A 124 1.82 -14.05 -5.57
CA LEU A 124 1.95 -15.23 -6.44
C LEU A 124 3.35 -15.39 -7.06
N PRO A 125 3.96 -14.35 -7.67
CA PRO A 125 5.34 -14.44 -8.15
C PRO A 125 6.33 -14.85 -7.05
N SER A 126 6.17 -14.30 -5.84
CA SER A 126 7.00 -14.66 -4.69
C SER A 126 6.83 -16.14 -4.32
N MET A 127 5.61 -16.66 -4.26
CA MET A 127 5.36 -18.08 -4.02
C MET A 127 5.98 -19.00 -5.09
N ILE A 128 5.90 -18.61 -6.36
CA ILE A 128 6.52 -19.38 -7.45
C ILE A 128 8.03 -19.39 -7.30
N SER A 129 8.66 -18.27 -6.92
CA SER A 129 10.11 -18.21 -6.70
C SER A 129 10.59 -19.15 -5.59
N PHE A 130 9.77 -19.39 -4.57
CA PHE A 130 10.07 -20.36 -3.50
C PHE A 130 9.79 -21.81 -3.93
N LEU A 131 8.69 -22.07 -4.62
CA LEU A 131 8.26 -23.44 -4.97
C LEU A 131 8.97 -24.01 -6.19
N LYS A 132 9.29 -23.17 -7.18
CA LYS A 132 9.94 -23.54 -8.44
C LYS A 132 10.92 -22.44 -8.88
N PRO A 133 12.08 -22.34 -8.20
CA PRO A 133 13.06 -21.29 -8.48
C PRO A 133 13.56 -21.31 -9.93
N GLU A 134 13.59 -22.47 -10.58
CA GLU A 134 14.01 -22.62 -11.99
C GLU A 134 13.12 -21.86 -12.99
N TRP A 135 11.88 -21.52 -12.62
CA TRP A 135 10.92 -20.88 -13.53
C TRP A 135 11.06 -19.36 -13.56
N ILE A 136 11.85 -18.78 -12.66
CA ILE A 136 11.88 -17.36 -12.41
C ILE A 136 13.33 -16.86 -12.32
N ASN A 137 13.60 -15.74 -12.98
CA ASN A 137 14.85 -14.98 -12.87
C ASN A 137 14.58 -13.59 -12.29
N GLU A 138 15.65 -12.90 -11.89
CA GLU A 138 15.55 -11.56 -11.28
C GLU A 138 14.83 -10.55 -12.17
N LYS A 139 15.20 -10.49 -13.45
CA LYS A 139 14.56 -9.60 -14.42
C LYS A 139 13.06 -9.88 -14.57
N GLY A 140 12.65 -11.14 -14.45
CA GLY A 140 11.26 -11.54 -14.57
C GLY A 140 10.44 -11.25 -13.35
N MET A 141 11.00 -11.45 -12.17
CA MET A 141 10.38 -10.92 -10.95
C MET A 141 10.16 -9.42 -11.06
N PHE A 142 11.20 -8.67 -11.38
CA PHE A 142 11.12 -7.21 -11.39
C PHE A 142 10.13 -6.69 -12.46
N TRP A 143 10.34 -7.04 -13.73
CA TRP A 143 9.53 -6.49 -14.83
C TRP A 143 8.13 -7.11 -14.90
N GLY A 144 7.99 -8.39 -14.56
CA GLY A 144 6.69 -9.06 -14.54
C GLY A 144 5.75 -8.46 -13.50
N ILE A 145 6.26 -8.25 -12.28
CA ILE A 145 5.53 -7.56 -11.21
C ILE A 145 5.27 -6.11 -11.59
N LEU A 146 6.30 -5.37 -12.03
CA LEU A 146 6.17 -3.94 -12.29
C LEU A 146 5.10 -3.66 -13.34
N ILE A 147 5.14 -4.37 -14.48
CA ILE A 147 4.19 -4.18 -15.58
C ILE A 147 2.80 -4.69 -15.18
N GLY A 148 2.71 -5.91 -14.64
CA GLY A 148 1.43 -6.52 -14.27
C GLY A 148 0.69 -5.73 -13.19
N ALA A 149 1.40 -5.34 -12.13
CA ALA A 149 0.85 -4.53 -11.05
C ALA A 149 0.44 -3.14 -11.55
N THR A 150 1.30 -2.44 -12.31
CA THR A 150 0.99 -1.07 -12.77
C THR A 150 -0.23 -1.05 -13.68
N VAL A 151 -0.31 -1.94 -14.67
CA VAL A 151 -1.47 -2.00 -15.59
C VAL A 151 -2.74 -2.38 -14.84
N GLY A 152 -2.68 -3.40 -13.98
CA GLY A 152 -3.83 -3.82 -13.18
C GLY A 152 -4.32 -2.74 -12.23
N GLU A 153 -3.42 -1.99 -11.62
CA GLU A 153 -3.75 -0.92 -10.66
C GLU A 153 -4.38 0.30 -11.35
N ILE A 154 -3.88 0.69 -12.52
CA ILE A 154 -4.50 1.78 -13.31
C ILE A 154 -5.94 1.42 -13.69
N LEU A 155 -6.17 0.17 -14.10
CA LEU A 155 -7.51 -0.35 -14.42
C LEU A 155 -8.42 -0.46 -13.19
N PHE A 156 -7.84 -0.77 -12.03
CA PHE A 156 -8.55 -0.83 -10.76
C PHE A 156 -9.01 0.57 -10.31
N VAL A 157 -8.08 1.54 -10.29
CA VAL A 157 -8.35 2.92 -9.85
C VAL A 157 -9.33 3.61 -10.80
N SER A 158 -9.14 3.49 -12.11
CA SER A 158 -10.11 4.02 -13.10
C SER A 158 -11.51 3.45 -12.88
N GLY A 159 -11.59 2.16 -12.59
CA GLY A 159 -12.85 1.50 -12.29
C GLY A 159 -13.52 1.99 -11.02
N LYS A 160 -12.75 2.23 -9.95
CA LYS A 160 -13.30 2.69 -8.66
C LYS A 160 -13.63 4.17 -8.62
N LEU A 161 -12.96 4.99 -9.41
CA LEU A 161 -13.28 6.40 -9.57
C LEU A 161 -14.46 6.65 -10.53
N GLY A 162 -15.06 5.60 -11.10
CA GLY A 162 -16.27 5.68 -11.90
C GLY A 162 -16.04 6.05 -13.38
N TYR A 163 -14.79 5.99 -13.86
CA TYR A 163 -14.50 6.25 -15.27
C TYR A 163 -14.84 5.05 -16.17
N THR A 164 -14.80 3.83 -15.62
CA THR A 164 -15.00 2.57 -16.34
C THR A 164 -15.54 1.48 -15.40
N ASP A 165 -16.02 0.35 -15.92
CA ASP A 165 -16.35 -0.86 -15.12
C ASP A 165 -15.18 -1.87 -15.09
N THR A 166 -13.94 -1.37 -15.12
CA THR A 166 -12.74 -2.22 -15.21
C THR A 166 -12.17 -2.63 -13.86
N ALA A 167 -12.82 -2.27 -12.74
CA ALA A 167 -12.25 -2.50 -11.40
C ALA A 167 -11.92 -3.98 -11.16
N PHE A 168 -12.85 -4.88 -11.47
CA PHE A 168 -12.63 -6.32 -11.30
C PHE A 168 -11.57 -6.87 -12.26
N LEU A 169 -11.58 -6.42 -13.52
CA LEU A 169 -10.59 -6.80 -14.52
C LEU A 169 -9.18 -6.34 -14.11
N GLY A 170 -9.06 -5.14 -13.56
CA GLY A 170 -7.80 -4.60 -13.05
C GLY A 170 -7.21 -5.48 -11.95
N VAL A 171 -8.03 -5.95 -11.00
CA VAL A 171 -7.58 -6.92 -9.97
C VAL A 171 -7.10 -8.22 -10.61
N LEU A 172 -7.84 -8.78 -11.57
CA LEU A 172 -7.42 -10.02 -12.25
C LEU A 172 -6.10 -9.84 -13.00
N VAL A 173 -5.92 -8.72 -13.70
CA VAL A 173 -4.68 -8.40 -14.42
C VAL A 173 -3.52 -8.20 -13.43
N ALA A 174 -3.73 -7.50 -12.32
CA ALA A 174 -2.68 -7.33 -11.30
C ALA A 174 -2.28 -8.69 -10.69
N VAL A 175 -3.26 -9.51 -10.30
CA VAL A 175 -3.01 -10.75 -9.55
C VAL A 175 -2.48 -11.87 -10.44
N PHE A 176 -3.07 -12.10 -11.62
CA PHE A 176 -2.69 -13.19 -12.52
C PHE A 176 -1.73 -12.75 -13.62
N GLY A 177 -1.81 -11.49 -14.06
CA GLY A 177 -0.89 -10.96 -15.05
C GLY A 177 0.53 -10.84 -14.52
N SER A 178 0.73 -10.43 -13.26
CA SER A 178 2.07 -10.33 -12.65
C SER A 178 2.86 -11.65 -12.66
N PRO A 179 2.34 -12.81 -12.18
CA PRO A 179 3.04 -14.08 -12.24
C PRO A 179 3.16 -14.65 -13.66
N ALA A 180 2.15 -14.45 -14.51
CA ALA A 180 2.22 -14.90 -15.90
C ALA A 180 3.32 -14.16 -16.68
N LEU A 181 3.38 -12.83 -16.53
CA LEU A 181 4.45 -12.01 -17.09
C LEU A 181 5.77 -12.40 -16.46
N ALA A 182 5.87 -12.56 -15.14
CA ALA A 182 7.12 -12.95 -14.48
C ALA A 182 7.74 -14.22 -15.09
N ILE A 183 6.95 -15.28 -15.26
CA ILE A 183 7.40 -16.52 -15.92
C ILE A 183 7.72 -16.27 -17.40
N GLY A 184 6.89 -15.50 -18.10
CA GLY A 184 7.08 -15.15 -19.51
C GLY A 184 8.41 -14.44 -19.77
N VAL A 185 8.73 -13.44 -18.94
CA VAL A 185 10.03 -12.75 -18.93
C VAL A 185 11.17 -13.74 -18.73
N SER A 186 11.01 -14.60 -17.72
CA SER A 186 12.09 -15.43 -17.24
C SER A 186 12.48 -16.50 -18.26
N LYS A 187 11.51 -16.96 -19.06
CA LYS A 187 11.75 -17.90 -20.16
C LYS A 187 12.39 -17.25 -21.39
N ASN A 188 12.24 -15.95 -21.59
CA ASN A 188 12.75 -15.27 -22.79
C ASN A 188 13.49 -13.96 -22.43
N PRO A 189 14.63 -14.04 -21.72
CA PRO A 189 15.29 -12.87 -21.11
C PRO A 189 15.79 -11.81 -22.10
N ASP A 190 15.87 -12.10 -23.39
CA ASP A 190 16.31 -11.17 -24.45
C ASP A 190 15.32 -10.04 -24.76
N TRP A 191 14.06 -10.19 -24.37
CA TRP A 191 12.99 -9.22 -24.58
C TRP A 191 13.17 -7.90 -23.79
N ILE A 192 14.01 -7.87 -22.75
CA ILE A 192 14.34 -6.71 -21.91
C ILE A 192 15.87 -6.66 -21.79
N ARG A 193 16.51 -6.34 -22.91
CA ARG A 193 17.90 -5.88 -22.93
C ARG A 193 17.93 -4.41 -22.55
N LEU A 194 17.91 -4.13 -21.25
CA LEU A 194 18.41 -2.85 -20.77
C LEU A 194 19.93 -2.92 -20.85
N LYS A 195 20.50 -2.08 -21.73
CA LYS A 195 21.94 -1.83 -21.82
C LYS A 195 22.45 -1.18 -20.54
#